data_AF-A0A969YCC5-F1
#
_entry.id   AF-A0A969YCC5-F1
#
_cell.length_a   1.000
_cell.length_b   1.000
_cell.length_c   1.000
_cell.angle_alpha   90.00
_cell.angle_beta   90.00
_cell.angle_gamma   90.00
#
_symmetry.space_group_name_H-M   'P 1'
#
loop_
_entity.id
_entity.type
_entity.pdbx_description
1 polymer ?
#
loop_
_entity_poly.entity_id
_entity_poly.type
_entity_poly.pdbx_seq_one_letter_code
_entity_poly.pdbx_strand_id
1 'polypeptide(L)'
;MALADSGRCNCRVRRGRRLAFWNCPGKITPEKLFWMAGFAARTKPAEGTLDDLWAKVLVLEDQGGELCVLVTADLLGVPKWLYDDLCSGL
;
A
#
# COMPACT_ATOMS: atom_id res chain seq x y z
N MET A 1 5.18 10.76 23.60
CA MET A 1 4.49 9.48 23.85
C MET A 1 3.28 9.48 22.92
N ALA A 2 3.41 8.87 21.74
CA ALA A 2 2.28 8.66 20.84
C ALA A 2 1.98 7.16 20.87
N LEU A 3 0.88 6.81 21.50
CA LEU A 3 0.32 5.46 21.43
C LEU A 3 -0.27 5.32 20.03
N ALA A 4 0.32 4.46 19.20
CA ALA A 4 -0.28 4.01 17.96
C ALA A 4 -1.05 2.72 18.27
N ASP A 5 -2.36 2.83 18.43
CA ASP A 5 -3.23 1.66 18.46
C ASP A 5 -3.81 1.43 17.06
N SER A 6 -3.19 0.51 16.32
CA SER A 6 -3.81 -0.27 15.23
C SER A 6 -2.81 -1.37 14.86
N GLY A 7 -3.06 -2.60 15.32
CA GLY A 7 -2.11 -3.72 15.42
C GLY A 7 -1.41 -4.25 14.14
N ARG A 8 -1.32 -3.47 13.06
CA ARG A 8 -0.56 -3.79 11.83
C ARG A 8 0.40 -2.69 11.37
N CYS A 9 0.34 -1.48 11.94
CA CYS A 9 1.23 -0.39 11.56
C CYS A 9 2.44 -0.31 12.50
N ASN A 10 3.64 -0.58 11.99
CA ASN A 10 4.85 -0.44 12.81
C ASN A 10 5.35 1.01 12.74
N CYS A 11 5.19 1.75 13.83
CA CYS A 11 5.77 3.07 14.01
C CYS A 11 7.21 2.96 14.51
N ARG A 12 8.17 3.48 13.73
CA ARG A 12 9.57 3.57 14.17
C ARG A 12 10.06 5.01 14.06
N VAL A 13 10.14 5.68 15.21
CA VAL A 13 10.80 6.98 15.36
C VAL A 13 12.27 6.75 15.75
N ARG A 14 13.23 7.30 15.00
CA ARG A 14 14.66 7.21 15.37
C ARG A 14 15.00 8.27 16.43
N ARG A 15 15.59 7.87 17.57
CA ARG A 15 16.10 8.81 18.59
C ARG A 15 17.03 9.86 17.95
N GLY A 16 16.78 11.14 18.22
CA GLY A 16 17.59 12.28 17.74
C GLY A 16 17.20 12.85 16.37
N ARG A 17 16.20 12.29 15.66
CA ARG A 17 15.60 12.90 14.48
C ARG A 17 14.07 12.80 14.59
N ARG A 18 13.33 13.90 14.36
CA ARG A 18 11.87 13.85 14.16
C ARG A 18 11.61 13.32 12.74
N LEU A 19 11.85 12.03 12.55
CA LEU A 19 11.45 11.27 11.37
C LEU A 19 10.64 10.10 11.91
N ALA A 20 9.34 10.12 11.66
CA ALA A 20 8.44 9.01 11.95
C ALA A 20 8.29 8.16 10.68
N PHE A 21 8.53 6.85 10.80
CA PHE A 21 8.30 5.88 9.74
C PHE A 21 7.12 5.01 10.14
N TRP A 22 6.11 4.92 9.27
CA TRP A 22 4.95 4.06 9.45
C TRP A 22 4.89 3.06 8.31
N ASN A 23 5.00 1.76 8.60
CA ASN A 23 4.74 0.71 7.61
C ASN A 23 3.42 0.01 7.93
N CYS A 24 2.45 0.13 7.01
CA CYS A 24 1.12 -0.46 7.13
C CYS A 24 0.85 -1.37 5.91
N PRO A 25 0.99 -2.71 6.04
CA PRO A 25 0.59 -3.65 5.00
C PRO A 25 -0.92 -3.90 5.05
N GLY A 26 -1.59 -3.74 3.91
CA GLY A 26 -2.98 -4.10 3.67
C GLY A 26 -3.08 -5.18 2.61
N LYS A 27 -3.76 -6.29 2.92
CA LYS A 27 -4.03 -7.35 1.93
C LYS A 27 -5.05 -6.82 0.92
N ILE A 28 -4.72 -6.92 -0.37
CA ILE A 28 -5.57 -6.49 -1.48
C ILE A 28 -5.98 -7.66 -2.40
N THR A 29 -5.64 -8.90 -2.04
CA THR A 29 -6.08 -10.11 -2.76
C THR A 29 -7.60 -10.12 -2.92
N PRO A 30 -8.15 -10.09 -4.14
CA PRO A 30 -9.58 -10.16 -4.33
C PRO A 30 -10.14 -11.54 -3.94
N GLU A 31 -11.32 -11.57 -3.32
CA GLU A 31 -11.95 -12.81 -2.88
C GLU A 31 -12.54 -13.63 -4.04
N LYS A 32 -12.95 -12.95 -5.11
CA LYS A 32 -13.50 -13.57 -6.32
C LYS A 32 -12.40 -13.73 -7.36
N LEU A 33 -12.42 -14.84 -8.08
CA LEU A 33 -11.51 -15.10 -9.20
C LEU A 33 -11.99 -14.38 -10.46
N PHE A 34 -11.06 -13.79 -11.22
CA PHE A 34 -11.34 -13.03 -12.44
C PHE A 34 -10.21 -13.16 -13.45
N TRP A 35 -10.39 -12.55 -14.63
CA TRP A 35 -9.36 -12.48 -15.67
C TRP A 35 -8.16 -11.65 -15.21
N MET A 36 -6.99 -12.28 -15.14
CA MET A 36 -5.76 -11.58 -14.78
C MET A 36 -5.26 -10.72 -15.94
N ALA A 37 -4.91 -9.47 -15.63
CA ALA A 37 -4.26 -8.55 -16.56
C ALA A 37 -2.81 -8.98 -16.88
N GLY A 38 -2.21 -8.37 -17.92
CA GLY A 38 -0.77 -8.47 -18.23
C GLY A 38 -0.38 -9.50 -19.31
N PHE A 39 -1.18 -10.55 -19.52
CA PHE A 39 -0.95 -11.51 -20.61
C PHE A 39 -2.25 -11.72 -21.42
N ALA A 40 -2.28 -11.16 -22.63
CA ALA A 40 -3.49 -11.13 -23.48
C ALA A 40 -3.92 -12.51 -24.00
N ALA A 41 -3.01 -13.48 -24.07
CA ALA A 41 -3.28 -14.81 -24.63
C ALA A 41 -3.87 -15.82 -23.62
N ARG A 42 -4.20 -15.38 -22.39
CA ARG A 42 -4.85 -16.29 -21.43
C ARG A 42 -6.23 -16.70 -21.96
N THR A 43 -6.57 -17.97 -21.78
CA THR A 43 -7.83 -18.55 -22.27
C THR A 43 -8.83 -18.87 -21.15
N LYS A 44 -8.46 -18.62 -19.89
CA LYS A 44 -9.29 -18.87 -18.71
C LYS A 44 -9.00 -17.84 -17.60
N PRO A 45 -9.97 -17.57 -16.69
CA PRO A 45 -9.75 -16.73 -15.51
C PRO A 45 -8.79 -17.40 -14.51
N ALA A 46 -8.46 -16.70 -13.43
CA ALA A 46 -7.73 -17.30 -12.31
C ALA A 46 -8.46 -18.53 -11.75
N GLU A 47 -7.71 -19.56 -11.35
CA GLU A 47 -8.26 -20.81 -10.77
C GLU A 47 -8.03 -20.89 -9.25
N GLY A 48 -7.30 -19.92 -8.70
CA GLY A 48 -6.99 -19.83 -7.28
C GLY A 48 -5.98 -18.73 -7.00
N THR A 49 -5.59 -18.63 -5.73
CA THR A 49 -4.58 -17.70 -5.23
C THR A 49 -3.38 -18.52 -4.76
N LEU A 50 -2.18 -18.21 -5.27
CA LEU A 50 -0.93 -18.80 -4.80
C LEU A 50 -0.38 -18.04 -3.60
N ASP A 51 -0.22 -16.72 -3.75
CA ASP A 51 0.25 -15.80 -2.72
C ASP A 51 -0.72 -14.62 -2.59
N ASP A 52 -0.78 -14.04 -1.39
CA ASP A 52 -1.54 -12.81 -1.17
C ASP A 52 -0.89 -11.61 -1.83
N LEU A 53 -1.73 -10.74 -2.40
CA LEU A 53 -1.33 -9.43 -2.92
C LEU A 53 -1.43 -8.39 -1.80
N TRP A 54 -0.45 -7.49 -1.74
CA TRP A 54 -0.35 -6.46 -0.72
C TRP A 54 -0.29 -5.06 -1.31
N ALA A 55 -0.92 -4.12 -0.61
CA ALA A 55 -0.56 -2.71 -0.64
C ALA A 55 0.23 -2.39 0.63
N LYS A 56 1.34 -1.65 0.49
CA LYS A 56 2.18 -1.21 1.61
C LYS A 56 2.29 0.29 1.54
N VAL A 57 2.05 0.93 2.68
CA VAL A 57 2.17 2.38 2.81
C VAL A 57 3.32 2.69 3.74
N LEU A 58 4.20 3.56 3.27
CA LEU A 58 5.23 4.22 4.03
C LEU A 58 4.89 5.70 4.18
N VAL A 59 4.62 6.15 5.40
CA VAL A 59 4.53 7.58 5.73
C VAL A 59 5.83 8.04 6.39
N LEU A 60 6.41 9.11 5.85
CA LEU A 60 7.55 9.83 6.38
C LEU A 60 7.09 11.23 6.77
N GLU A 61 7.45 11.68 7.97
CA GLU A 61 7.25 13.05 8.43
C GLU A 61 8.61 13.71 8.62
N ASP A 62 8.82 14.89 8.05
CA ASP A 62 10.05 15.66 8.23
C ASP A 62 10.04 16.47 9.54
N GLN A 63 11.08 17.29 9.77
CA GLN A 63 11.16 18.09 11.00
C GLN A 63 10.22 19.30 11.02
N GLY A 64 9.79 19.77 9.85
CA GLY A 64 8.81 20.84 9.67
C GLY A 64 7.36 20.37 9.79
N GLY A 65 7.13 19.05 9.80
CA GLY A 65 5.81 18.44 9.84
C GLY A 65 5.27 18.09 8.44
N GLU A 66 6.09 18.21 7.39
CA GLU A 66 5.70 17.83 6.04
C GLU A 66 5.65 16.32 5.90
N LEU A 67 4.56 15.83 5.30
CA LEU A 67 4.33 14.40 5.09
C LEU A 67 4.69 13.99 3.67
N CYS A 68 5.44 12.90 3.56
CA CYS A 68 5.65 12.18 2.31
C CYS A 68 5.08 10.78 2.44
N VAL A 69 4.15 10.43 1.55
CA VAL A 69 3.50 9.11 1.50
C VAL A 69 4.00 8.35 0.28
N LEU A 70 4.65 7.22 0.51
CA LEU A 70 5.04 6.26 -0.51
C LEU A 70 4.12 5.04 -0.44
N VAL A 71 3.42 4.76 -1.53
CA VAL A 71 2.56 3.58 -1.65
C VAL A 71 3.19 2.63 -2.66
N THR A 72 3.34 1.37 -2.27
CA THR A 72 3.66 0.26 -3.20
C THR A 72 2.53 -0.75 -3.17
N ALA A 73 2.23 -1.37 -4.31
CA ALA A 73 1.20 -2.38 -4.41
C ALA A 73 1.60 -3.46 -5.42
N ASP A 74 1.22 -4.70 -5.14
CA ASP A 74 1.44 -5.86 -6.02
C ASP A 74 0.44 -5.85 -7.19
N LEU A 75 0.51 -4.80 -8.02
CA LEU A 75 -0.35 -4.57 -9.18
C LEU A 75 0.50 -4.46 -10.45
N LEU A 76 -0.10 -4.77 -11.59
CA LEU A 76 0.52 -4.58 -12.91
C LEU A 76 0.86 -3.11 -13.19
N GLY A 77 0.04 -2.19 -12.69
CA GLY A 77 0.22 -0.76 -12.84
C GLY A 77 -0.82 0.03 -12.06
N VAL A 78 -0.56 1.33 -11.91
CA VAL A 78 -1.46 2.28 -11.24
C VAL A 78 -2.06 3.20 -12.31
N PRO A 79 -3.32 2.99 -12.72
CA PRO A 79 -3.95 3.86 -13.69
C PRO A 79 -4.21 5.25 -13.10
N LYS A 80 -4.28 6.28 -13.96
CA LYS A 80 -4.44 7.68 -13.53
C LYS A 80 -5.64 7.91 -12.61
N TRP A 81 -6.79 7.29 -12.91
CA TRP A 81 -7.98 7.45 -12.08
C TRP A 81 -7.75 6.96 -10.64
N LEU A 82 -7.00 5.86 -10.46
CA LEU A 82 -6.69 5.34 -9.13
C LEU A 82 -5.74 6.28 -8.39
N TYR A 83 -4.76 6.83 -9.10
CA TYR A 83 -3.85 7.83 -8.54
C TYR A 83 -4.58 9.10 -8.12
N ASP A 84 -5.45 9.63 -8.97
CA ASP A 84 -6.24 10.83 -8.68
C ASP A 84 -7.17 10.59 -7.48
N ASP A 85 -7.85 9.44 -7.42
CA ASP A 85 -8.70 9.05 -6.29
C ASP A 85 -7.89 8.99 -4.98
N LEU A 86 -6.70 8.37 -5.00
CA LEU A 86 -5.81 8.30 -3.83
C LEU A 86 -5.36 9.68 -3.36
N CYS A 87 -4.95 10.54 -4.28
CA CYS A 87 -4.49 11.90 -3.95
C CYS A 87 -5.63 12.83 -3.53
N SER A 88 -6.87 12.58 -3.94
CA SER A 88 -8.03 13.39 -3.53
C SER A 88 -8.40 13.22 -2.05
N GLY A 89 -7.97 12.11 -1.43
CA GLY A 89 -8.26 11.78 -0.03
C GLY A 89 -7.13 12.09 0.96
N LEU A 90 -6.02 12.66 0.49
CA LEU A 90 -4.88 13.14 1.29
C LEU A 90 -4.92 14.66 1.42
#